data_AF-A0A9E0NIA1-F1
#
_entry.id   AF-A0A9E0NIA1-F1
#
_cell.length_a   1.000
_cell.length_b   1.000
_cell.length_c   1.000
_cell.angle_alpha   90.00
_cell.angle_beta   90.00
_cell.angle_gamma   90.00
#
_symmetry.space_group_name_H-M   'P 1'
#
loop_
_entity.id
_entity.type
_entity.pdbx_description
1 polymer ?
#
loop_
_entity_poly.entity_id
_entity_poly.type
_entity_poly.pdbx_seq_one_letter_code
_entity_poly.pdbx_strand_id
1 'polypeptide(L)'
;MSTQDAAAATSAAARSPVLFALTIFASASLVFLVEPMIAKLVLPLLGGGPSIWNTSLAFFQTALLAGYGYAHLLQRVGSIRLQAGIHLAALVLAALVLPLHVTGVFGAPSSKHPALWLLGVMTVSLGAPFAVLSATAPLVQAWHARTLHADTGSEPYALYAASNLGSLIALLAYPIVVEPLFSLHAQALSWSVGYGAFILLMGALMYFVTRTAGQAPPVATEAAADDAAPTWSHRLTWVVLAAIPSSLMMGVTTHLTTDVASAPFIWVVPLALYLITFIIAFSTKPAMSEATTLILQAAAVAACASILPFKASNLFLQLFIHLSAFFLTALMCHQALVARRPTPGHLTQFYLWMSFGGVVGGGFNAFLAPVIFNNVWEYPLVLALACLARPWGEGPVERWRWVTFALGCLAAVAAPIATFAAYSGEIGRADILGVSGHDLMLMLVKVALAAAVVCAFLVRRRGIVFFGIITIISLAAEG
;
A
#
# COMPACT_ATOMS: atom_id res chain seq x y z
N MET A 1 -50.77 4.89 -2.80
CA MET A 1 -49.54 4.10 -3.03
C MET A 1 -49.78 2.75 -2.37
N SER A 2 -49.86 1.67 -3.16
CA SER A 2 -50.24 0.36 -2.61
C SER A 2 -49.08 -0.24 -1.78
N THR A 3 -49.39 -1.14 -0.86
CA THR A 3 -48.37 -1.86 -0.06
C THR A 3 -47.39 -2.67 -0.93
N GLN A 4 -47.81 -3.09 -2.14
CA GLN A 4 -46.95 -3.72 -3.15
C GLN A 4 -45.95 -2.73 -3.78
N ASP A 5 -46.37 -1.49 -4.06
CA ASP A 5 -45.46 -0.45 -4.59
C ASP A 5 -44.39 -0.06 -3.56
N ALA A 6 -44.78 -0.01 -2.29
CA ALA A 6 -43.86 0.26 -1.18
C ALA A 6 -42.83 -0.88 -0.97
N ALA A 7 -43.26 -2.14 -1.07
CA ALA A 7 -42.39 -3.32 -0.97
C ALA A 7 -41.45 -3.46 -2.19
N ALA A 8 -41.93 -3.16 -3.40
CA ALA A 8 -41.12 -3.13 -4.61
C ALA A 8 -40.07 -2.02 -4.56
N ALA A 9 -40.45 -0.83 -4.09
CA ALA A 9 -39.56 0.31 -3.91
C ALA A 9 -38.47 0.04 -2.85
N THR A 10 -38.82 -0.58 -1.72
CA THR A 10 -37.81 -0.97 -0.70
C THR A 10 -36.88 -2.07 -1.21
N SER A 11 -37.36 -3.04 -1.98
CA SER A 11 -36.50 -4.07 -2.59
C SER A 11 -35.56 -3.49 -3.66
N ALA A 12 -36.02 -2.52 -4.45
CA ALA A 12 -35.22 -1.84 -5.46
C ALA A 12 -34.16 -0.92 -4.83
N ALA A 13 -34.51 -0.23 -3.75
CA ALA A 13 -33.58 0.58 -2.95
C ALA A 13 -32.49 -0.28 -2.30
N ALA A 14 -32.83 -1.46 -1.76
CA ALA A 14 -31.85 -2.37 -1.16
C ALA A 14 -30.94 -3.08 -2.18
N ARG A 15 -31.44 -3.37 -3.39
CA ARG A 15 -30.64 -3.98 -4.48
C ARG A 15 -29.59 -3.02 -5.06
N SER A 16 -29.79 -1.72 -4.91
CA SER A 16 -28.93 -0.70 -5.51
C SER A 16 -27.51 -0.71 -4.92
N PRO A 17 -27.28 -0.53 -3.59
CA PRO A 17 -25.92 -0.53 -3.02
C PRO A 17 -25.15 -1.85 -3.20
N VAL A 18 -25.86 -2.98 -3.19
CA VAL A 18 -25.26 -4.31 -3.32
C VAL A 18 -24.60 -4.48 -4.69
N LEU A 19 -25.23 -3.99 -5.76
CA LEU A 19 -24.66 -4.11 -7.11
C LEU A 19 -23.37 -3.30 -7.28
N PHE A 20 -23.30 -2.09 -6.68
CA PHE A 20 -22.06 -1.30 -6.66
C PHE A 20 -20.96 -2.04 -5.87
N ALA A 21 -21.28 -2.54 -4.69
CA ALA A 21 -20.32 -3.28 -3.85
C ALA A 21 -19.81 -4.55 -4.55
N LEU A 22 -20.70 -5.36 -5.14
CA LEU A 22 -20.33 -6.57 -5.88
C LEU A 22 -19.47 -6.27 -7.10
N THR A 23 -19.77 -5.21 -7.84
CA THR A 23 -18.98 -4.81 -9.02
C THR A 23 -17.57 -4.39 -8.62
N ILE A 24 -17.45 -3.53 -7.60
CA ILE A 24 -16.14 -3.09 -7.08
C ILE A 24 -15.36 -4.29 -6.54
N PHE A 25 -16.00 -5.14 -5.74
CA PHE A 25 -15.40 -6.35 -5.18
C PHE A 25 -14.89 -7.30 -6.26
N ALA A 26 -15.72 -7.60 -7.27
CA ALA A 26 -15.35 -8.48 -8.37
C ALA A 26 -14.18 -7.92 -9.20
N SER A 27 -14.21 -6.63 -9.55
CA SER A 27 -13.10 -5.99 -10.28
C SER A 27 -11.78 -6.08 -9.51
N ALA A 28 -11.82 -5.76 -8.21
CA ALA A 28 -10.65 -5.81 -7.34
C ALA A 28 -10.14 -7.25 -7.17
N SER A 29 -11.05 -8.22 -7.09
CA SER A 29 -10.67 -9.64 -6.96
C SER A 29 -9.95 -10.14 -8.22
N LEU A 30 -10.42 -9.75 -9.41
CA LEU A 30 -9.73 -10.08 -10.67
C LEU A 30 -8.35 -9.42 -10.77
N VAL A 31 -8.23 -8.15 -10.37
CA VAL A 31 -6.96 -7.43 -10.33
C VAL A 31 -5.96 -8.15 -9.43
N PHE A 32 -6.33 -8.49 -8.19
CA PHE A 32 -5.39 -9.11 -7.24
C PHE A 32 -5.15 -10.60 -7.45
N LEU A 33 -6.04 -11.33 -8.13
CA LEU A 33 -5.77 -12.71 -8.54
C LEU A 33 -4.75 -12.78 -9.70
N VAL A 34 -4.72 -11.76 -10.57
CA VAL A 34 -3.85 -11.79 -11.76
C VAL A 34 -2.38 -11.55 -11.42
N GLU A 35 -2.09 -10.78 -10.37
CA GLU A 35 -0.73 -10.41 -9.96
C GLU A 35 0.15 -11.64 -9.66
N PRO A 36 -0.21 -12.51 -8.70
CA PRO A 36 0.58 -13.71 -8.41
C PRO A 36 0.60 -14.72 -9.56
N MET A 37 -0.46 -14.77 -10.39
CA MET A 37 -0.51 -15.64 -11.57
C MET A 37 0.54 -15.24 -12.62
N ILE A 38 0.63 -13.96 -12.93
CA ILE A 38 1.57 -13.42 -13.92
C ILE A 38 3.00 -13.57 -13.44
N ALA A 39 3.22 -13.30 -12.17
CA ALA A 39 4.48 -13.60 -11.52
C ALA A 39 4.91 -15.06 -11.66
N LYS A 40 4.00 -16.01 -11.43
CA LYS A 40 4.27 -17.45 -11.61
C LYS A 40 4.53 -17.81 -13.07
N LEU A 41 3.89 -17.14 -14.03
CA LEU A 41 4.16 -17.29 -15.46
C LEU A 41 5.55 -16.78 -15.87
N VAL A 42 6.02 -15.70 -15.25
CA VAL A 42 7.34 -15.09 -15.50
C VAL A 42 8.47 -15.80 -14.75
N LEU A 43 8.16 -16.42 -13.60
CA LEU A 43 9.14 -17.05 -12.71
C LEU A 43 10.13 -18.00 -13.42
N PRO A 44 9.71 -18.90 -14.35
CA PRO A 44 10.65 -19.78 -15.05
C PRO A 44 11.61 -19.05 -16.00
N LEU A 45 11.29 -17.81 -16.40
CA LEU A 45 12.04 -17.04 -17.39
C LEU A 45 13.09 -16.14 -16.76
N LEU A 46 12.79 -15.55 -15.60
CA LEU A 46 13.64 -14.55 -14.93
C LEU A 46 14.10 -14.98 -13.52
N GLY A 47 13.57 -16.07 -12.98
CA GLY A 47 13.79 -16.49 -11.60
C GLY A 47 12.95 -15.70 -10.59
N GLY A 48 13.10 -16.05 -9.30
CA GLY A 48 12.30 -15.51 -8.19
C GLY A 48 12.96 -14.38 -7.41
N GLY A 49 13.88 -13.64 -8.03
CA GLY A 49 14.67 -12.61 -7.35
C GLY A 49 13.84 -11.41 -6.89
N PRO A 50 14.25 -10.70 -5.82
CA PRO A 50 13.55 -9.51 -5.31
C PRO A 50 13.38 -8.41 -6.37
N SER A 51 14.34 -8.26 -7.28
CA SER A 51 14.29 -7.28 -8.38
C SER A 51 13.18 -7.55 -9.39
N ILE A 52 12.91 -8.82 -9.72
CA ILE A 52 11.81 -9.23 -10.59
C ILE A 52 10.48 -8.92 -9.93
N TRP A 53 10.41 -9.16 -8.62
CA TRP A 53 9.23 -8.87 -7.82
C TRP A 53 8.93 -7.37 -7.78
N ASN A 54 9.93 -6.57 -7.45
CA ASN A 54 9.80 -5.12 -7.37
C ASN A 54 9.42 -4.53 -8.73
N THR A 55 10.02 -5.02 -9.82
CA THR A 55 9.65 -4.58 -11.18
C THR A 55 8.19 -4.92 -11.50
N SER A 56 7.72 -6.13 -11.17
CA SER A 56 6.33 -6.54 -11.41
C SER A 56 5.35 -5.67 -10.62
N LEU A 57 5.65 -5.38 -9.35
CA LEU A 57 4.79 -4.53 -8.53
C LEU A 57 4.77 -3.08 -9.02
N ALA A 58 5.92 -2.53 -9.44
CA ALA A 58 5.99 -1.21 -10.07
C ALA A 58 5.16 -1.15 -11.37
N PHE A 59 5.14 -2.23 -12.16
CA PHE A 59 4.23 -2.36 -13.31
C PHE A 59 2.78 -2.27 -12.88
N PHE A 60 2.33 -3.10 -11.92
CA PHE A 60 0.94 -3.12 -11.47
C PHE A 60 0.50 -1.77 -10.90
N GLN A 61 1.36 -1.10 -10.13
CA GLN A 61 1.09 0.26 -9.64
C GLN A 61 0.94 1.27 -10.79
N THR A 62 1.79 1.17 -11.82
CA THR A 62 1.73 2.05 -13.00
C THR A 62 0.49 1.79 -13.86
N ALA A 63 0.13 0.53 -14.04
CA ALA A 63 -1.08 0.14 -14.78
C ALA A 63 -2.36 0.56 -14.02
N LEU A 64 -2.34 0.46 -12.68
CA LEU A 64 -3.41 0.97 -11.81
C LEU A 64 -3.53 2.49 -11.94
N LEU A 65 -2.40 3.21 -11.92
CA LEU A 65 -2.35 4.66 -12.15
C LEU A 65 -2.94 5.03 -13.51
N ALA A 66 -2.59 4.31 -14.57
CA ALA A 66 -3.17 4.52 -15.90
C ALA A 66 -4.69 4.31 -15.90
N GLY A 67 -5.18 3.27 -15.23
CA GLY A 67 -6.61 3.03 -15.03
C GLY A 67 -7.31 4.17 -14.27
N TYR A 68 -6.70 4.67 -13.20
CA TYR A 68 -7.24 5.78 -12.42
C TYR A 68 -7.21 7.10 -13.21
N GLY A 69 -6.17 7.31 -14.02
CA GLY A 69 -6.07 8.44 -14.95
C GLY A 69 -7.18 8.39 -15.99
N TYR A 70 -7.41 7.23 -16.59
CA TYR A 70 -8.54 6.98 -17.49
C TYR A 70 -9.89 7.25 -16.80
N ALA A 71 -10.10 6.73 -15.58
CA ALA A 71 -11.32 6.99 -14.80
C ALA A 71 -11.53 8.49 -14.55
N HIS A 72 -10.48 9.21 -14.16
CA HIS A 72 -10.54 10.65 -13.90
C HIS A 72 -10.86 11.46 -15.16
N LEU A 73 -10.27 11.11 -16.31
CA LEU A 73 -10.59 11.74 -17.59
C LEU A 73 -12.03 11.44 -18.02
N LEU A 74 -12.49 10.20 -17.84
CA LEU A 74 -13.84 9.79 -18.22
C LEU A 74 -14.92 10.50 -17.39
N GLN A 75 -14.63 10.84 -16.12
CA GLN A 75 -15.56 11.61 -15.29
C GLN A 75 -15.88 13.01 -15.85
N ARG A 76 -15.03 13.58 -16.72
CA ARG A 76 -15.30 14.86 -17.38
C ARG A 76 -16.46 14.78 -18.38
N VAL A 77 -16.84 13.59 -18.81
CA VAL A 77 -18.00 13.37 -19.69
C VAL A 77 -19.27 13.50 -18.86
N GLY A 78 -20.10 14.54 -19.08
CA GLY A 78 -21.26 14.80 -18.22
C GLY A 78 -22.30 13.67 -18.16
N SER A 79 -22.47 12.91 -19.24
CA SER A 79 -23.45 11.82 -19.34
C SER A 79 -22.92 10.52 -18.77
N ILE A 80 -23.53 10.03 -17.68
CA ILE A 80 -23.20 8.73 -17.07
C ILE A 80 -23.42 7.57 -18.05
N ARG A 81 -24.43 7.69 -18.95
CA ARG A 81 -24.69 6.66 -19.96
C ARG A 81 -23.51 6.51 -20.93
N LEU A 82 -22.97 7.65 -21.37
CA LEU A 82 -21.81 7.66 -22.26
C LEU A 82 -20.55 7.18 -21.53
N GLN A 83 -20.34 7.59 -20.27
CA GLN A 83 -19.25 7.07 -19.45
C GLN A 83 -19.30 5.53 -19.34
N ALA A 84 -20.46 4.98 -18.98
CA ALA A 84 -20.64 3.54 -18.83
C ALA A 84 -20.47 2.79 -20.15
N GLY A 85 -20.97 3.34 -21.26
CA GLY A 85 -20.77 2.77 -22.60
C GLY A 85 -19.30 2.74 -23.03
N ILE A 86 -18.55 3.83 -22.80
CA ILE A 86 -17.10 3.90 -23.09
C ILE A 86 -16.35 2.87 -22.24
N HIS A 87 -16.68 2.75 -20.95
CA HIS A 87 -16.01 1.78 -20.08
C HIS A 87 -16.33 0.34 -20.44
N LEU A 88 -17.58 0.02 -20.80
CA LEU A 88 -17.96 -1.31 -21.27
C LEU A 88 -17.26 -1.66 -22.58
N ALA A 89 -17.17 -0.72 -23.53
CA ALA A 89 -16.42 -0.90 -24.77
C ALA A 89 -14.93 -1.13 -24.49
N ALA A 90 -14.32 -0.37 -23.57
CA ALA A 90 -12.94 -0.56 -23.17
C ALA A 90 -12.70 -1.95 -22.55
N LEU A 91 -13.62 -2.45 -21.72
CA LEU A 91 -13.54 -3.80 -21.16
C LEU A 91 -13.59 -4.87 -22.25
N VAL A 92 -14.50 -4.73 -23.22
CA VAL A 92 -14.63 -5.66 -24.36
C VAL A 92 -13.38 -5.63 -25.25
N LEU A 93 -12.85 -4.44 -25.56
CA LEU A 93 -11.62 -4.32 -26.34
C LEU A 93 -10.41 -4.91 -25.61
N ALA A 94 -10.31 -4.70 -24.29
CA ALA A 94 -9.25 -5.30 -23.49
C ALA A 94 -9.37 -6.84 -23.37
N ALA A 95 -10.55 -7.42 -23.61
CA ALA A 95 -10.74 -8.86 -23.67
C ALA A 95 -10.02 -9.52 -24.85
N LEU A 96 -9.63 -8.76 -25.89
CA LEU A 96 -8.88 -9.27 -27.04
C LEU A 96 -7.49 -9.82 -26.67
N VAL A 97 -6.99 -9.48 -25.48
CA VAL A 97 -5.72 -9.98 -24.95
C VAL A 97 -5.87 -11.39 -24.36
N LEU A 98 -7.09 -11.87 -24.15
CA LEU A 98 -7.36 -13.14 -23.46
C LEU A 98 -7.29 -14.35 -24.42
N PRO A 99 -6.83 -15.53 -23.95
CA PRO A 99 -6.37 -15.81 -22.59
C PRO A 99 -4.97 -15.23 -22.28
N LEU A 100 -4.77 -14.84 -21.04
CA LEU A 100 -3.50 -14.26 -20.57
C LEU A 100 -2.35 -15.27 -20.73
N HIS A 101 -1.27 -14.82 -21.35
CA HIS A 101 -0.04 -15.58 -21.57
C HIS A 101 1.15 -14.62 -21.65
N VAL A 102 2.37 -15.14 -21.51
CA VAL A 102 3.59 -14.35 -21.70
C VAL A 102 3.82 -14.17 -23.20
N THR A 103 3.74 -12.92 -23.69
CA THR A 103 3.96 -12.63 -25.11
C THR A 103 5.39 -12.94 -25.56
N GLY A 104 5.54 -13.45 -26.78
CA GLY A 104 6.84 -13.67 -27.43
C GLY A 104 7.37 -12.47 -28.23
N VAL A 105 6.62 -11.36 -28.30
CA VAL A 105 6.95 -10.19 -29.16
C VAL A 105 8.31 -9.57 -28.83
N PHE A 106 8.74 -9.64 -27.56
CA PHE A 106 10.03 -9.10 -27.10
C PHE A 106 11.18 -10.11 -27.18
N GLY A 107 10.97 -11.29 -27.78
CA GLY A 107 11.96 -12.36 -27.86
C GLY A 107 12.34 -12.97 -26.51
N ALA A 108 13.51 -13.60 -26.45
CA ALA A 108 14.02 -14.22 -25.23
C ALA A 108 14.31 -13.18 -24.12
N PRO A 109 14.24 -13.58 -22.82
CA PRO A 109 14.55 -12.69 -21.71
C PRO A 109 15.91 -12.01 -21.84
N SER A 110 15.94 -10.69 -21.67
CA SER A 110 17.18 -9.92 -21.75
C SER A 110 17.98 -10.02 -20.45
N SER A 111 19.23 -10.49 -20.54
CA SER A 111 20.17 -10.50 -19.40
C SER A 111 20.72 -9.12 -19.03
N LYS A 112 20.77 -8.16 -19.97
CA LYS A 112 21.29 -6.80 -19.73
C LYS A 112 20.27 -5.87 -19.08
N HIS A 113 19.04 -5.93 -19.57
CA HIS A 113 17.91 -5.09 -19.11
C HIS A 113 16.67 -5.93 -18.75
N PRO A 114 16.74 -6.81 -17.74
CA PRO A 114 15.64 -7.70 -17.38
C PRO A 114 14.37 -6.95 -16.96
N ALA A 115 14.53 -5.82 -16.25
CA ALA A 115 13.40 -5.01 -15.80
C ALA A 115 12.62 -4.40 -16.99
N LEU A 116 13.32 -3.81 -17.96
CA LEU A 116 12.68 -3.23 -19.15
C LEU A 116 11.98 -4.29 -20.01
N TRP A 117 12.60 -5.46 -20.17
CA TRP A 117 11.98 -6.59 -20.87
C TRP A 117 10.68 -7.03 -20.19
N LEU A 118 10.72 -7.19 -18.85
CA LEU A 118 9.55 -7.59 -18.07
C LEU A 118 8.41 -6.58 -18.18
N LEU A 119 8.73 -5.28 -18.06
CA LEU A 119 7.75 -4.20 -18.23
C LEU A 119 7.07 -4.24 -19.61
N GLY A 120 7.85 -4.44 -20.68
CA GLY A 120 7.32 -4.55 -22.04
C GLY A 120 6.39 -5.76 -22.20
N VAL A 121 6.84 -6.93 -21.73
CA VAL A 121 6.06 -8.17 -21.77
C VAL A 121 4.74 -8.03 -21.01
N MET A 122 4.75 -7.51 -19.78
CA MET A 122 3.54 -7.32 -18.98
C MET A 122 2.59 -6.30 -19.64
N THR A 123 3.13 -5.23 -20.24
CA THR A 123 2.34 -4.20 -20.94
C THR A 123 1.47 -4.82 -22.03
N VAL A 124 2.07 -5.66 -22.89
CA VAL A 124 1.36 -6.32 -24.00
C VAL A 124 0.49 -7.48 -23.53
N SER A 125 0.97 -8.23 -22.52
CA SER A 125 0.32 -9.48 -22.08
C SER A 125 -0.90 -9.25 -21.20
N LEU A 126 -0.95 -8.16 -20.43
CA LEU A 126 -2.04 -7.93 -19.45
C LEU A 126 -2.38 -6.45 -19.20
N GLY A 127 -1.57 -5.51 -19.70
CA GLY A 127 -1.67 -4.09 -19.32
C GLY A 127 -3.05 -3.49 -19.56
N ALA A 128 -3.65 -3.77 -20.73
CA ALA A 128 -4.99 -3.30 -21.07
C ALA A 128 -6.08 -3.85 -20.12
N PRO A 129 -6.29 -5.18 -19.98
CA PRO A 129 -7.34 -5.69 -19.09
C PRO A 129 -7.12 -5.28 -17.62
N PHE A 130 -5.87 -5.22 -17.15
CA PHE A 130 -5.58 -4.76 -15.79
C PHE A 130 -5.92 -3.28 -15.59
N ALA A 131 -5.49 -2.40 -16.48
CA ALA A 131 -5.74 -0.96 -16.35
C ALA A 131 -7.23 -0.64 -16.42
N VAL A 132 -7.99 -1.29 -17.30
CA VAL A 132 -9.43 -1.06 -17.42
C VAL A 132 -10.18 -1.60 -16.19
N LEU A 133 -9.84 -2.78 -15.67
CA LEU A 133 -10.40 -3.28 -14.41
C LEU A 133 -10.08 -2.36 -13.22
N SER A 134 -8.84 -1.86 -13.16
CA SER A 134 -8.41 -0.94 -12.10
C SER A 134 -9.24 0.36 -12.10
N ALA A 135 -9.66 0.83 -13.28
CA ALA A 135 -10.50 2.02 -13.41
C ALA A 135 -11.92 1.84 -12.84
N THR A 136 -12.39 0.60 -12.63
CA THR A 136 -13.76 0.33 -12.19
C THR A 136 -14.03 0.92 -10.80
N ALA A 137 -13.17 0.70 -9.82
CA ALA A 137 -13.40 1.17 -8.45
C ALA A 137 -13.66 2.69 -8.35
N PRO A 138 -12.80 3.59 -8.87
CA PRO A 138 -13.05 5.03 -8.82
C PRO A 138 -14.27 5.45 -9.65
N LEU A 139 -14.54 4.82 -10.81
CA LEU A 139 -15.71 5.13 -11.63
C LEU A 139 -17.01 4.77 -10.93
N VAL A 140 -17.10 3.54 -10.42
CA VAL A 140 -18.31 3.01 -9.78
C VAL A 140 -18.59 3.76 -8.48
N GLN A 141 -17.55 4.18 -7.72
CA GLN A 141 -17.74 5.06 -6.56
C GLN A 141 -18.22 6.45 -6.94
N ALA A 142 -17.71 7.04 -8.02
CA ALA A 142 -18.19 8.33 -8.50
C ALA A 142 -19.65 8.25 -9.00
N TRP A 143 -20.03 7.16 -9.66
CA TRP A 143 -21.42 6.94 -10.06
C TRP A 143 -22.31 6.72 -8.84
N HIS A 144 -21.86 5.95 -7.84
CA HIS A 144 -22.58 5.75 -6.57
C HIS A 144 -22.88 7.09 -5.89
N ALA A 145 -21.85 7.96 -5.79
CA ALA A 145 -21.99 9.30 -5.26
C ALA A 145 -22.97 10.17 -6.06
N ARG A 146 -23.10 9.96 -7.37
CA ARG A 146 -24.04 10.73 -8.21
C ARG A 146 -25.47 10.17 -8.21
N THR A 147 -25.66 8.86 -8.00
CA THR A 147 -26.98 8.22 -8.10
C THR A 147 -27.67 7.96 -6.77
N LEU A 148 -26.92 7.71 -5.69
CA LEU A 148 -27.48 7.27 -4.39
C LEU A 148 -27.35 8.31 -3.28
N HIS A 149 -26.60 9.40 -3.48
CA HIS A 149 -26.42 10.46 -2.48
C HIS A 149 -27.51 11.54 -2.47
N ALA A 150 -28.63 11.34 -3.17
CA ALA A 150 -29.77 12.23 -2.98
C ALA A 150 -30.49 11.96 -1.63
N ASP A 151 -30.55 10.70 -1.15
CA ASP A 151 -31.51 10.34 -0.09
C ASP A 151 -30.96 9.60 1.15
N THR A 152 -29.72 9.07 1.17
CA THR A 152 -29.28 8.11 2.23
C THR A 152 -28.06 8.50 3.10
N GLY A 153 -27.30 9.53 2.76
CA GLY A 153 -26.18 10.03 3.59
C GLY A 153 -24.98 9.09 3.82
N SER A 154 -24.84 7.98 3.07
CA SER A 154 -23.74 7.03 3.23
C SER A 154 -22.45 7.49 2.53
N GLU A 155 -21.29 7.61 3.21
CA GLU A 155 -20.06 8.09 2.55
C GLU A 155 -19.55 7.14 1.42
N PRO A 156 -19.23 7.62 0.20
CA PRO A 156 -18.77 6.78 -0.92
C PRO A 156 -17.43 6.08 -0.64
N TYR A 157 -16.61 6.69 0.20
CA TYR A 157 -15.27 6.22 0.54
C TYR A 157 -15.29 4.86 1.26
N ALA A 158 -16.40 4.48 1.90
CA ALA A 158 -16.57 3.17 2.52
C ALA A 158 -16.51 2.01 1.49
N LEU A 159 -16.90 2.27 0.24
CA LEU A 159 -16.79 1.29 -0.85
C LEU A 159 -15.33 0.99 -1.22
N TYR A 160 -14.39 1.89 -0.88
CA TYR A 160 -12.96 1.63 -1.06
C TYR A 160 -12.45 0.58 -0.06
N ALA A 161 -12.96 0.57 1.18
CA ALA A 161 -12.67 -0.50 2.13
C ALA A 161 -13.19 -1.86 1.63
N ALA A 162 -14.39 -1.90 1.03
CA ALA A 162 -14.94 -3.11 0.41
C ALA A 162 -14.09 -3.60 -0.79
N SER A 163 -13.57 -2.68 -1.61
CA SER A 163 -12.63 -2.99 -2.70
C SER A 163 -11.34 -3.64 -2.18
N ASN A 164 -10.76 -3.06 -1.13
CA ASN A 164 -9.53 -3.60 -0.53
C ASN A 164 -9.77 -4.93 0.19
N LEU A 165 -10.97 -5.15 0.76
CA LEU A 165 -11.34 -6.44 1.31
C LEU A 165 -11.41 -7.52 0.23
N GLY A 166 -12.02 -7.24 -0.93
CA GLY A 166 -12.01 -8.15 -2.08
C GLY A 166 -10.60 -8.42 -2.59
N SER A 167 -9.77 -7.39 -2.67
CA SER A 167 -8.35 -7.48 -3.02
C SER A 167 -7.59 -8.43 -2.08
N LEU A 168 -7.80 -8.29 -0.76
CA LEU A 168 -7.15 -9.10 0.27
C LEU A 168 -7.59 -10.58 0.17
N ILE A 169 -8.89 -10.82 0.01
CA ILE A 169 -9.43 -12.18 -0.12
C ILE A 169 -8.85 -12.85 -1.36
N ALA A 170 -8.84 -12.17 -2.51
CA ALA A 170 -8.25 -12.65 -3.75
C ALA A 170 -6.76 -12.95 -3.62
N LEU A 171 -6.00 -12.03 -3.03
CA LEU A 171 -4.56 -12.16 -2.83
C LEU A 171 -4.22 -13.38 -1.96
N LEU A 172 -4.94 -13.59 -0.85
CA LEU A 172 -4.73 -14.73 0.05
C LEU A 172 -5.26 -16.04 -0.53
N ALA A 173 -6.35 -16.00 -1.30
CA ALA A 173 -6.89 -17.17 -1.97
C ALA A 173 -5.90 -17.76 -2.99
N TYR A 174 -5.00 -16.95 -3.55
CA TYR A 174 -4.06 -17.44 -4.55
C TYR A 174 -3.14 -18.55 -4.01
N PRO A 175 -2.25 -18.30 -3.02
CA PRO A 175 -1.35 -19.35 -2.52
C PRO A 175 -2.07 -20.47 -1.74
N ILE A 176 -3.26 -20.20 -1.18
CA ILE A 176 -3.97 -21.17 -0.33
C ILE A 176 -4.87 -22.10 -1.15
N VAL A 177 -5.53 -21.59 -2.19
CA VAL A 177 -6.59 -22.29 -2.93
C VAL A 177 -6.26 -22.40 -4.41
N VAL A 178 -5.90 -21.30 -5.07
CA VAL A 178 -5.74 -21.29 -6.53
C VAL A 178 -4.48 -22.05 -6.97
N GLU A 179 -3.36 -21.77 -6.31
CA GLU A 179 -2.05 -22.32 -6.64
C GLU A 179 -1.98 -23.85 -6.43
N PRO A 180 -2.50 -24.42 -5.32
CA PRO A 180 -2.45 -25.86 -5.09
C PRO A 180 -3.45 -26.67 -5.94
N LEU A 181 -4.57 -26.06 -6.35
CA LEU A 181 -5.68 -26.77 -7.00
C LEU A 181 -5.70 -26.63 -8.53
N PHE A 182 -5.13 -25.57 -9.10
CA PHE A 182 -5.26 -25.26 -10.52
C PHE A 182 -3.89 -25.16 -11.22
N SER A 183 -3.78 -25.78 -12.40
CA SER A 183 -2.65 -25.54 -13.31
C SER A 183 -2.66 -24.10 -13.84
N LEU A 184 -1.50 -23.57 -14.23
CA LEU A 184 -1.40 -22.20 -14.77
C LEU A 184 -2.32 -21.95 -15.97
N HIS A 185 -2.49 -22.95 -16.85
CA HIS A 185 -3.43 -22.85 -17.96
C HIS A 185 -4.88 -22.75 -17.48
N ALA A 186 -5.27 -23.58 -16.50
CA ALA A 186 -6.61 -23.52 -15.91
C ALA A 186 -6.85 -22.20 -15.16
N GLN A 187 -5.82 -21.65 -14.50
CA GLN A 187 -5.89 -20.32 -13.87
C GLN A 187 -6.16 -19.23 -14.91
N ALA A 188 -5.41 -19.20 -16.01
CA ALA A 188 -5.58 -18.21 -17.07
C ALA A 188 -6.96 -18.28 -17.74
N LEU A 189 -7.47 -19.50 -17.99
CA LEU A 189 -8.80 -19.71 -18.53
C LEU A 189 -9.89 -19.29 -17.53
N SER A 190 -9.76 -19.67 -16.26
CA SER A 190 -10.72 -19.32 -15.21
C SER A 190 -10.78 -17.81 -14.99
N TRP A 191 -9.63 -17.13 -15.04
CA TRP A 191 -9.56 -15.68 -14.98
C TRP A 191 -10.25 -15.05 -16.19
N SER A 192 -10.08 -15.61 -17.39
CA SER A 192 -10.75 -15.13 -18.62
C SER A 192 -12.28 -15.28 -18.54
N VAL A 193 -12.77 -16.40 -17.99
CA VAL A 193 -14.19 -16.61 -17.70
C VAL A 193 -14.69 -15.60 -16.67
N GLY A 194 -13.93 -15.38 -15.60
CA GLY A 194 -14.23 -14.37 -14.59
C GLY A 194 -14.31 -12.96 -15.17
N TYR A 195 -13.41 -12.61 -16.10
CA TYR A 195 -13.43 -11.34 -16.83
C TYR A 195 -14.68 -11.20 -17.70
N GLY A 196 -15.07 -12.25 -18.43
CA GLY A 196 -16.33 -12.28 -19.19
C GLY A 196 -17.57 -12.10 -18.31
N ALA A 197 -17.62 -12.79 -17.16
CA ALA A 197 -18.68 -12.63 -16.16
C ALA A 197 -18.71 -11.20 -15.60
N PHE A 198 -17.54 -10.59 -15.40
CA PHE A 198 -17.42 -9.20 -14.95
C PHE A 198 -17.96 -8.20 -15.99
N ILE A 199 -17.74 -8.42 -17.29
CA ILE A 199 -18.36 -7.60 -18.36
C ILE A 199 -19.90 -7.62 -18.23
N LEU A 200 -20.49 -8.79 -17.98
CA LEU A 200 -21.94 -8.92 -17.80
C LEU A 200 -22.43 -8.19 -16.55
N LEU A 201 -21.70 -8.32 -15.44
CA LEU A 201 -21.98 -7.60 -14.19
C LEU A 201 -21.93 -6.07 -14.41
N MET A 202 -20.93 -5.61 -15.14
CA MET A 202 -20.77 -4.19 -15.49
C MET A 202 -21.90 -3.70 -16.41
N GLY A 203 -22.35 -4.53 -17.35
CA GLY A 203 -23.53 -4.25 -18.19
C GLY A 203 -24.81 -4.13 -17.37
N ALA A 204 -24.99 -4.99 -16.35
CA ALA A 204 -26.11 -4.90 -15.43
C ALA A 204 -26.06 -3.61 -14.58
N LEU A 205 -24.89 -3.24 -14.07
CA LEU A 205 -24.70 -1.97 -13.35
C LEU A 205 -24.98 -0.76 -14.26
N MET A 206 -24.49 -0.77 -15.50
CA MET A 206 -24.78 0.26 -16.49
C MET A 206 -26.29 0.40 -16.70
N TYR A 207 -26.99 -0.70 -16.97
CA TYR A 207 -28.45 -0.68 -17.15
C TYR A 207 -29.17 -0.08 -15.93
N PHE A 208 -28.75 -0.45 -14.71
CA PHE A 208 -29.32 0.10 -13.48
C PHE A 208 -29.08 1.62 -13.36
N VAL A 209 -27.83 2.06 -13.47
CA VAL A 209 -27.40 3.46 -13.32
C VAL A 209 -28.03 4.35 -14.40
N THR A 210 -28.15 3.87 -15.63
CA THR A 210 -28.75 4.63 -16.74
C THR A 210 -30.26 4.85 -16.60
N ARG A 211 -30.96 3.97 -15.86
CA ARG A 211 -32.39 4.12 -15.53
C ARG A 211 -32.63 5.05 -14.35
N THR A 212 -31.81 4.96 -13.31
CA THR A 212 -31.91 5.81 -12.12
C THR A 212 -31.42 7.24 -12.38
N ALA A 213 -30.36 7.43 -13.17
CA ALA A 213 -29.84 8.76 -13.50
C ALA A 213 -30.82 9.62 -14.32
N GLY A 214 -31.81 9.03 -14.99
CA GLY A 214 -32.87 9.76 -15.69
C GLY A 214 -33.97 10.30 -14.77
N GLN A 215 -33.96 9.93 -13.48
CA GLN A 215 -34.99 10.27 -12.50
C GLN A 215 -34.48 11.20 -11.39
N ALA A 216 -33.16 11.46 -11.33
CA ALA A 216 -32.57 12.33 -10.33
C ALA A 216 -32.89 13.81 -10.65
N PRO A 217 -33.45 14.58 -9.71
CA PRO A 217 -33.52 16.04 -9.84
C PRO A 217 -32.11 16.60 -10.10
N PRO A 218 -31.96 17.67 -10.90
CA PRO A 218 -30.68 18.35 -11.03
C PRO A 218 -30.23 18.77 -9.62
N VAL A 219 -29.15 18.15 -9.12
CA VAL A 219 -28.62 18.45 -7.79
C VAL A 219 -28.31 19.94 -7.73
N ALA A 220 -29.04 20.63 -6.86
CA ALA A 220 -29.02 22.07 -6.73
C ALA A 220 -27.62 22.56 -6.31
N THR A 221 -27.27 23.67 -6.94
CA THR A 221 -26.09 24.54 -6.87
C THR A 221 -25.59 24.93 -5.47
N GLU A 222 -26.23 24.52 -4.37
CA GLU A 222 -25.88 24.95 -3.00
C GLU A 222 -24.61 24.29 -2.44
N ALA A 223 -24.23 23.08 -2.91
CA ALA A 223 -22.96 22.44 -2.53
C ALA A 223 -21.73 23.03 -3.24
N ALA A 224 -21.92 23.93 -4.22
CA ALA A 224 -20.83 24.49 -5.03
C ALA A 224 -20.01 25.57 -4.31
N ALA A 225 -20.49 26.10 -3.18
CA ALA A 225 -19.80 27.17 -2.45
C ALA A 225 -18.55 26.70 -1.67
N ASP A 226 -18.46 25.40 -1.35
CA ASP A 226 -17.36 24.79 -0.57
C ASP A 226 -16.52 23.78 -1.38
N ASP A 227 -16.80 23.63 -2.69
CA ASP A 227 -16.11 22.71 -3.60
C ASP A 227 -14.87 23.36 -4.25
N ALA A 228 -14.07 24.04 -3.44
CA ALA A 228 -12.83 24.63 -3.89
C ALA A 228 -11.85 23.53 -4.32
N ALA A 229 -11.35 23.63 -5.55
CA ALA A 229 -10.43 22.63 -6.09
C ALA A 229 -9.22 22.41 -5.16
N PRO A 230 -8.82 21.15 -4.90
CA PRO A 230 -7.69 20.87 -4.01
C PRO A 230 -6.41 21.58 -4.47
N THR A 231 -5.77 22.30 -3.55
CA THR A 231 -4.52 23.02 -3.78
C THR A 231 -3.37 22.05 -4.09
N TRP A 232 -2.29 22.55 -4.71
CA TRP A 232 -1.09 21.75 -4.96
C TRP A 232 -0.44 21.21 -3.68
N SER A 233 -0.53 21.95 -2.57
CA SER A 233 -0.04 21.48 -1.26
C SER A 233 -0.79 20.24 -0.77
N HIS A 234 -2.13 20.22 -0.90
CA HIS A 234 -2.92 19.04 -0.58
C HIS A 234 -2.56 17.85 -1.48
N ARG A 235 -2.42 18.08 -2.79
CA ARG A 235 -2.03 17.03 -3.75
C ARG A 235 -0.67 16.43 -3.40
N LEU A 236 0.33 17.27 -3.13
CA LEU A 236 1.67 16.80 -2.76
C LEU A 236 1.65 16.04 -1.43
N THR A 237 0.85 16.50 -0.47
CA THR A 237 0.64 15.79 0.81
C THR A 237 0.08 14.40 0.56
N TRP A 238 -0.91 14.25 -0.32
CA TRP A 238 -1.46 12.93 -0.69
C TRP A 238 -0.41 12.03 -1.34
N VAL A 239 0.41 12.59 -2.24
CA VAL A 239 1.50 11.84 -2.89
C VAL A 239 2.51 11.34 -1.86
N VAL A 240 2.98 12.20 -0.94
CA VAL A 240 3.97 11.82 0.08
C VAL A 240 3.40 10.76 1.03
N LEU A 241 2.17 10.95 1.52
CA LEU A 241 1.52 9.99 2.43
C LEU A 241 1.23 8.64 1.78
N ALA A 242 1.09 8.57 0.45
CA ALA A 242 0.94 7.30 -0.28
C ALA A 242 2.30 6.70 -0.72
N ALA A 243 3.31 7.52 -0.97
CA ALA A 243 4.64 7.07 -1.37
C ALA A 243 5.38 6.35 -0.24
N ILE A 244 5.26 6.85 1.00
CA ILE A 244 5.92 6.25 2.18
C ILE A 244 5.49 4.78 2.38
N PRO A 245 4.20 4.44 2.50
CA PRO A 245 3.77 3.05 2.68
C PRO A 245 4.12 2.14 1.50
N SER A 246 4.00 2.65 0.26
CA SER A 246 4.36 1.89 -0.95
C SER A 246 5.85 1.53 -0.97
N SER A 247 6.72 2.50 -0.69
CA SER A 247 8.16 2.30 -0.61
C SER A 247 8.54 1.37 0.55
N LEU A 248 7.93 1.52 1.74
CA LEU A 248 8.18 0.62 2.87
C LEU A 248 7.76 -0.81 2.59
N MET A 249 6.62 -1.02 1.91
CA MET A 249 6.16 -2.36 1.54
C MET A 249 7.17 -3.07 0.64
N MET A 250 7.72 -2.38 -0.36
CA MET A 250 8.72 -2.94 -1.26
C MET A 250 10.08 -3.09 -0.59
N GLY A 251 10.46 -2.12 0.25
CA GLY A 251 11.70 -2.14 1.03
C GLY A 251 11.73 -3.29 2.03
N VAL A 252 10.68 -3.47 2.83
CA VAL A 252 10.60 -4.59 3.79
C VAL A 252 10.56 -5.93 3.04
N THR A 253 9.86 -6.01 1.91
CA THR A 253 9.87 -7.24 1.09
C THR A 253 11.28 -7.57 0.61
N THR A 254 12.01 -6.58 0.11
CA THR A 254 13.38 -6.74 -0.39
C THR A 254 14.33 -7.14 0.73
N HIS A 255 14.24 -6.48 1.88
CA HIS A 255 15.02 -6.81 3.07
C HIS A 255 14.75 -8.25 3.54
N LEU A 256 13.48 -8.64 3.68
CA LEU A 256 13.11 -9.99 4.10
C LEU A 256 13.54 -11.07 3.10
N THR A 257 13.44 -10.79 1.80
CA THR A 257 13.81 -11.78 0.76
C THR A 257 15.30 -11.89 0.52
N THR A 258 16.07 -10.84 0.85
CA THR A 258 17.54 -10.82 0.72
C THR A 258 18.23 -11.37 1.97
N ASP A 259 17.82 -10.91 3.15
CA ASP A 259 18.57 -11.13 4.39
C ASP A 259 17.97 -12.24 5.27
N VAL A 260 16.70 -12.60 5.06
CA VAL A 260 15.93 -13.42 6.00
C VAL A 260 15.56 -14.78 5.40
N ALA A 261 14.77 -14.78 4.31
CA ALA A 261 14.43 -15.99 3.56
C ALA A 261 13.90 -15.63 2.16
N SER A 262 14.47 -16.24 1.12
CA SER A 262 13.91 -16.16 -0.24
C SER A 262 12.96 -17.34 -0.46
N ALA A 263 11.64 -17.10 -0.43
CA ALA A 263 10.64 -18.08 -0.81
C ALA A 263 9.53 -17.44 -1.68
N PRO A 264 8.94 -18.20 -2.62
CA PRO A 264 7.79 -17.75 -3.38
C PRO A 264 6.66 -17.27 -2.46
N PHE A 265 5.97 -16.21 -2.85
CA PHE A 265 4.84 -15.63 -2.12
C PHE A 265 5.14 -14.97 -0.76
N ILE A 266 6.40 -14.86 -0.30
CA ILE A 266 6.71 -14.08 0.92
C ILE A 266 6.18 -12.63 0.80
N TRP A 267 6.24 -12.06 -0.40
CA TRP A 267 5.72 -10.73 -0.73
C TRP A 267 4.19 -10.58 -0.53
N VAL A 268 3.44 -11.69 -0.50
CA VAL A 268 1.99 -11.67 -0.21
C VAL A 268 1.75 -11.13 1.19
N VAL A 269 2.65 -11.37 2.14
CA VAL A 269 2.48 -10.94 3.54
C VAL A 269 2.57 -9.40 3.66
N PRO A 270 3.62 -8.71 3.19
CA PRO A 270 3.65 -7.24 3.18
C PRO A 270 2.48 -6.62 2.39
N LEU A 271 2.12 -7.18 1.23
CA LEU A 271 1.01 -6.66 0.44
C LEU A 271 -0.35 -6.85 1.14
N ALA A 272 -0.58 -8.00 1.80
CA ALA A 272 -1.78 -8.24 2.58
C ALA A 272 -1.88 -7.25 3.75
N LEU A 273 -0.79 -7.02 4.48
CA LEU A 273 -0.72 -6.01 5.53
C LEU A 273 -1.00 -4.61 4.99
N TYR A 274 -0.43 -4.26 3.83
CA TYR A 274 -0.70 -3.01 3.13
C TYR A 274 -2.21 -2.83 2.84
N LEU A 275 -2.88 -3.85 2.29
CA LEU A 275 -4.32 -3.80 2.03
C LEU A 275 -5.14 -3.67 3.31
N ILE A 276 -4.76 -4.38 4.38
CA ILE A 276 -5.43 -4.27 5.70
C ILE A 276 -5.37 -2.82 6.20
N THR A 277 -4.26 -2.11 5.99
CA THR A 277 -4.18 -0.70 6.41
C THR A 277 -5.21 0.18 5.69
N PHE A 278 -5.46 -0.05 4.39
CA PHE A 278 -6.52 0.65 3.66
C PHE A 278 -7.92 0.26 4.14
N ILE A 279 -8.17 -1.02 4.42
CA ILE A 279 -9.45 -1.49 4.96
C ILE A 279 -9.75 -0.78 6.29
N ILE A 280 -8.76 -0.71 7.20
CA ILE A 280 -8.92 -0.04 8.48
C ILE A 280 -9.12 1.47 8.29
N ALA A 281 -8.26 2.12 7.49
CA ALA A 281 -8.27 3.57 7.33
C ALA A 281 -9.54 4.11 6.64
N PHE A 282 -10.09 3.39 5.66
CA PHE A 282 -11.30 3.79 4.91
C PHE A 282 -12.61 3.25 5.53
N SER A 283 -12.55 2.51 6.64
CA SER A 283 -13.75 2.04 7.34
C SER A 283 -14.47 3.19 8.04
N THR A 284 -15.80 3.18 8.02
CA THR A 284 -16.64 4.13 8.76
C THR A 284 -16.48 3.99 10.27
N LYS A 285 -16.12 2.79 10.74
CA LYS A 285 -15.79 2.48 12.13
C LYS A 285 -14.42 1.80 12.14
N PRO A 286 -13.31 2.57 12.14
CA PRO A 286 -11.98 2.01 12.07
C PRO A 286 -11.69 1.18 13.32
N ALA A 287 -11.12 -0.01 13.13
CA ALA A 287 -10.77 -0.92 14.23
C ALA A 287 -9.69 -0.37 15.17
N MET A 288 -8.90 0.59 14.70
CA MET A 288 -7.84 1.26 15.46
C MET A 288 -7.94 2.77 15.30
N SER A 289 -7.87 3.49 16.42
CA SER A 289 -7.83 4.96 16.40
C SER A 289 -6.46 5.47 15.92
N GLU A 290 -6.43 6.71 15.41
CA GLU A 290 -5.18 7.39 15.03
C GLU A 290 -4.21 7.52 16.21
N ALA A 291 -4.74 7.81 17.41
CA ALA A 291 -3.94 7.94 18.63
C ALA A 291 -3.29 6.62 19.04
N THR A 292 -4.05 5.51 19.01
CA THR A 292 -3.53 4.17 19.29
C THR A 292 -2.46 3.79 18.27
N THR A 293 -2.74 4.02 16.98
CA THR A 293 -1.80 3.74 15.88
C THR A 293 -0.49 4.50 16.07
N LEU A 294 -0.54 5.79 16.40
CA LEU A 294 0.65 6.63 16.61
C LEU A 294 1.52 6.16 17.80
N ILE A 295 0.90 5.63 18.86
CA ILE A 295 1.62 5.09 20.03
C ILE A 295 2.30 3.76 19.66
N LEU A 296 1.56 2.84 19.05
CA LEU A 296 2.09 1.53 18.66
C LEU A 296 3.17 1.67 17.58
N GLN A 297 2.97 2.56 16.62
CA GLN A 297 3.95 2.90 15.58
C GLN A 297 5.27 3.37 16.18
N ALA A 298 5.22 4.24 17.21
CA ALA A 298 6.42 4.73 17.87
C ALA A 298 7.23 3.59 18.52
N ALA A 299 6.53 2.67 19.20
CA ALA A 299 7.16 1.50 19.80
C ALA A 299 7.75 0.55 18.75
N ALA A 300 7.01 0.28 17.67
CA ALA A 300 7.43 -0.63 16.62
C ALA A 300 8.63 -0.10 15.83
N VAL A 301 8.66 1.19 15.47
CA VAL A 301 9.81 1.79 14.78
C VAL A 301 11.04 1.85 15.67
N ALA A 302 10.88 2.21 16.95
CA ALA A 302 12.01 2.21 17.89
C ALA A 302 12.57 0.80 18.10
N ALA A 303 11.70 -0.21 18.27
CA ALA A 303 12.11 -1.61 18.33
C ALA A 303 12.84 -2.05 17.05
N CYS A 304 12.29 -1.72 15.88
CA CYS A 304 12.90 -2.03 14.58
C CYS A 304 14.29 -1.40 14.45
N ALA A 305 14.43 -0.10 14.74
CA ALA A 305 15.71 0.58 14.68
C ALA A 305 16.75 -0.03 15.63
N SER A 306 16.34 -0.48 16.82
CA SER A 306 17.25 -1.08 17.81
C SER A 306 17.76 -2.48 17.46
N ILE A 307 17.05 -3.23 16.60
CA ILE A 307 17.45 -4.58 16.22
C ILE A 307 18.29 -4.64 14.95
N LEU A 308 18.29 -3.58 14.13
CA LEU A 308 19.09 -3.49 12.90
C LEU A 308 20.59 -3.81 13.09
N PRO A 309 21.28 -3.41 14.18
CA PRO A 309 22.70 -3.71 14.35
C PRO A 309 22.98 -5.19 14.66
N PHE A 310 21.96 -5.94 15.08
CA PHE A 310 22.15 -7.29 15.58
C PHE A 310 21.69 -8.31 14.53
N LYS A 311 22.56 -9.28 14.23
CA LYS A 311 22.11 -10.55 13.64
C LYS A 311 21.27 -11.29 14.69
N ALA A 312 19.97 -11.01 14.74
CA ALA A 312 19.09 -11.66 15.69
C ALA A 312 18.98 -13.16 15.34
N SER A 313 19.15 -14.03 16.33
CA SER A 313 19.09 -15.48 16.13
C SER A 313 17.66 -16.00 15.87
N ASN A 314 16.64 -15.21 16.18
CA ASN A 314 15.24 -15.60 16.03
C ASN A 314 14.58 -14.93 14.82
N LEU A 315 14.47 -15.68 13.74
CA LEU A 315 13.79 -15.35 12.49
C LEU A 315 12.37 -14.78 12.70
N PHE A 316 11.55 -15.43 13.54
CA PHE A 316 10.17 -15.02 13.76
C PHE A 316 10.06 -13.67 14.45
N LEU A 317 10.98 -13.38 15.38
CA LEU A 317 11.02 -12.09 16.06
C LEU A 317 11.41 -10.96 15.10
N GLN A 318 12.38 -11.18 14.22
CA GLN A 318 12.74 -10.19 13.18
C GLN A 318 11.57 -9.91 12.24
N LEU A 319 10.94 -10.98 11.71
CA LEU A 319 9.76 -10.85 10.85
C LEU A 319 8.66 -10.07 11.55
N PHE A 320 8.34 -10.41 12.79
CA PHE A 320 7.32 -9.73 13.57
C PHE A 320 7.62 -8.25 13.75
N ILE A 321 8.86 -7.88 14.13
CA ILE A 321 9.24 -6.49 14.37
C ILE A 321 9.22 -5.67 13.09
N HIS A 322 9.83 -6.15 12.00
CA HIS A 322 9.86 -5.44 10.72
C HIS A 322 8.46 -5.28 10.13
N LEU A 323 7.66 -6.35 10.11
CA LEU A 323 6.28 -6.29 9.58
C LEU A 323 5.39 -5.41 10.45
N SER A 324 5.57 -5.39 11.77
CA SER A 324 4.82 -4.49 12.66
C SER A 324 5.20 -3.03 12.45
N ALA A 325 6.50 -2.72 12.31
CA ALA A 325 6.99 -1.37 12.06
C ALA A 325 6.48 -0.84 10.70
N PHE A 326 6.53 -1.68 9.66
CA PHE A 326 5.94 -1.40 8.36
C PHE A 326 4.42 -1.18 8.47
N PHE A 327 3.67 -2.14 9.00
CA PHE A 327 2.20 -2.10 9.06
C PHE A 327 1.69 -0.87 9.81
N LEU A 328 2.25 -0.57 10.99
CA LEU A 328 1.80 0.55 11.82
C LEU A 328 2.19 1.90 11.21
N THR A 329 3.33 1.98 10.53
CA THR A 329 3.74 3.19 9.80
C THR A 329 2.88 3.42 8.57
N ALA A 330 2.56 2.35 7.83
CA ALA A 330 1.64 2.38 6.70
C ALA A 330 0.23 2.81 7.14
N LEU A 331 -0.29 2.22 8.23
CA LEU A 331 -1.61 2.55 8.77
C LEU A 331 -1.69 4.01 9.22
N MET A 332 -0.65 4.51 9.90
CA MET A 332 -0.56 5.92 10.28
C MET A 332 -0.65 6.85 9.06
N CYS A 333 0.10 6.54 7.99
CA CYS A 333 0.08 7.36 6.77
C CYS A 333 -1.27 7.28 6.05
N HIS A 334 -1.88 6.10 5.95
CA HIS A 334 -3.19 5.94 5.33
C HIS A 334 -4.32 6.60 6.13
N GLN A 335 -4.30 6.54 7.47
CA GLN A 335 -5.23 7.30 8.31
C GLN A 335 -5.06 8.81 8.08
N ALA A 336 -3.83 9.31 8.10
CA ALA A 336 -3.51 10.70 7.81
C ALA A 336 -3.94 11.13 6.39
N LEU A 337 -3.88 10.22 5.42
CA LEU A 337 -4.31 10.43 4.05
C LEU A 337 -5.84 10.52 3.96
N VAL A 338 -6.57 9.60 4.60
CA VAL A 338 -8.04 9.58 4.65
C VAL A 338 -8.60 10.79 5.40
N ALA A 339 -7.95 11.23 6.47
CA ALA A 339 -8.33 12.43 7.22
C ALA A 339 -8.25 13.71 6.36
N ARG A 340 -7.48 13.69 5.26
CA ARG A 340 -7.29 14.80 4.31
C ARG A 340 -7.99 14.56 2.97
N ARG A 341 -8.94 13.62 2.89
CA ARG A 341 -9.70 13.36 1.66
C ARG A 341 -10.58 14.56 1.29
N PRO A 342 -10.76 14.88 0.00
CA PRO A 342 -11.60 15.98 -0.42
C PRO A 342 -13.09 15.59 -0.44
N THR A 343 -13.95 16.56 -0.75
CA THR A 343 -15.36 16.34 -1.06
C THR A 343 -15.55 15.29 -2.17
N PRO A 344 -16.71 14.60 -2.24
CA PRO A 344 -16.97 13.58 -3.26
C PRO A 344 -16.80 14.06 -4.71
N GLY A 345 -16.92 15.36 -5.00
CA GLY A 345 -16.68 15.95 -6.32
C GLY A 345 -15.25 15.73 -6.84
N HIS A 346 -14.27 15.64 -5.93
CA HIS A 346 -12.86 15.45 -6.25
C HIS A 346 -12.34 14.04 -5.95
N LEU A 347 -13.23 13.07 -5.68
CA LEU A 347 -12.86 11.71 -5.26
C LEU A 347 -11.97 10.97 -6.28
N THR A 348 -12.23 11.08 -7.57
CA THR A 348 -11.37 10.44 -8.58
C THR A 348 -9.98 11.08 -8.67
N GLN A 349 -9.89 12.40 -8.44
CA GLN A 349 -8.63 13.11 -8.38
C GLN A 349 -7.81 12.68 -7.15
N PHE A 350 -8.45 12.49 -6.00
CA PHE A 350 -7.80 11.98 -4.79
C PHE A 350 -7.19 10.60 -5.01
N TYR A 351 -7.95 9.66 -5.58
CA TYR A 351 -7.43 8.34 -5.92
C TYR A 351 -6.28 8.39 -6.94
N LEU A 352 -6.36 9.28 -7.94
CA LEU A 352 -5.28 9.47 -8.91
C LEU A 352 -3.96 9.89 -8.23
N TRP A 353 -3.99 10.89 -7.35
CA TRP A 353 -2.78 11.35 -6.64
C TRP A 353 -2.26 10.33 -5.62
N MET A 354 -3.16 9.60 -4.95
CA MET A 354 -2.79 8.48 -4.09
C MET A 354 -2.07 7.38 -4.88
N SER A 355 -2.62 6.97 -6.02
CA SER A 355 -2.00 5.98 -6.91
C SER A 355 -0.66 6.48 -7.45
N PHE A 356 -0.57 7.76 -7.80
CA PHE A 356 0.69 8.38 -8.23
C PHE A 356 1.76 8.34 -7.14
N GLY A 357 1.40 8.64 -5.88
CA GLY A 357 2.28 8.45 -4.74
C GLY A 357 2.75 7.00 -4.61
N GLY A 358 1.83 6.04 -4.81
CA GLY A 358 2.16 4.61 -4.88
C GLY A 358 3.26 4.30 -5.90
N VAL A 359 3.14 4.79 -7.13
CA VAL A 359 4.14 4.63 -8.21
C VAL A 359 5.46 5.34 -7.87
N VAL A 360 5.42 6.52 -7.27
CA VAL A 360 6.64 7.23 -6.84
C VAL A 360 7.40 6.41 -5.80
N GLY A 361 6.71 5.93 -4.78
CA GLY A 361 7.31 5.09 -3.74
C GLY A 361 7.82 3.77 -4.28
N GLY A 362 7.05 3.08 -5.11
CA GLY A 362 7.47 1.78 -5.64
C GLY A 362 8.52 1.87 -6.75
N GLY A 363 8.45 2.90 -7.59
CA GLY A 363 9.46 3.20 -8.60
C GLY A 363 10.80 3.58 -7.98
N PHE A 364 10.81 4.26 -6.81
CA PHE A 364 12.02 4.48 -6.04
C PHE A 364 12.69 3.14 -5.68
N ASN A 365 11.97 2.19 -5.10
CA ASN A 365 12.54 0.89 -4.71
C ASN A 365 12.89 -0.01 -5.91
N ALA A 366 12.09 0.02 -6.98
CA ALA A 366 12.28 -0.86 -8.12
C ALA A 366 13.42 -0.41 -9.06
N PHE A 367 13.63 0.90 -9.21
CA PHE A 367 14.50 1.44 -10.26
C PHE A 367 15.61 2.35 -9.74
N LEU A 368 15.36 3.13 -8.69
CA LEU A 368 16.31 4.15 -8.23
C LEU A 368 17.22 3.63 -7.11
N ALA A 369 16.65 3.00 -6.08
CA ALA A 369 17.37 2.46 -4.94
C ALA A 369 18.49 1.46 -5.34
N PRO A 370 18.28 0.50 -6.27
CA PRO A 370 19.34 -0.43 -6.68
C PRO A 370 20.51 0.21 -7.44
N VAL A 371 20.32 1.45 -7.94
CA VAL A 371 21.36 2.19 -8.66
C VAL A 371 22.09 3.18 -7.74
N ILE A 372 21.40 3.69 -6.71
CA ILE A 372 21.96 4.63 -5.72
C ILE A 372 22.69 3.87 -4.61
N PHE A 373 22.15 2.76 -4.15
CA PHE A 373 22.62 2.05 -2.97
C PHE A 373 23.25 0.70 -3.32
N ASN A 374 24.30 0.34 -2.58
CA ASN A 374 24.97 -0.95 -2.73
C ASN A 374 24.33 -2.09 -1.91
N ASN A 375 23.41 -1.75 -0.99
CA ASN A 375 22.62 -2.65 -0.12
C ASN A 375 21.19 -2.09 0.00
N VAL A 376 20.30 -2.77 0.74
CA VAL A 376 18.87 -2.42 0.95
C VAL A 376 18.69 -1.23 1.92
N TRP A 377 19.35 -0.10 1.63
CA TRP A 377 19.34 1.13 2.44
C TRP A 377 18.03 1.90 2.37
N GLU A 378 17.26 1.71 1.30
CA GLU A 378 16.00 2.39 1.09
C GLU A 378 14.98 2.06 2.19
N TYR A 379 15.02 0.86 2.77
CA TYR A 379 14.10 0.46 3.83
C TYR A 379 14.33 1.23 5.15
N PRO A 380 15.51 1.18 5.80
CA PRO A 380 15.76 1.95 7.02
C PRO A 380 15.65 3.46 6.79
N LEU A 381 16.09 3.97 5.62
CA LEU A 381 15.98 5.37 5.27
C LEU A 381 14.52 5.85 5.25
N VAL A 382 13.65 5.14 4.52
CA VAL A 382 12.24 5.53 4.42
C VAL A 382 11.52 5.32 5.75
N LEU A 383 11.91 4.33 6.55
CA LEU A 383 11.35 4.11 7.88
C LEU A 383 11.67 5.29 8.82
N ALA A 384 12.89 5.82 8.75
CA ALA A 384 13.26 7.03 9.46
C ALA A 384 12.47 8.24 8.92
N LEU A 385 12.51 8.50 7.61
CA LEU A 385 11.82 9.64 6.98
C LEU A 385 10.29 9.62 7.22
N ALA A 386 9.67 8.45 7.34
CA ALA A 386 8.27 8.31 7.68
C ALA A 386 7.90 8.94 9.04
N CYS A 387 8.86 9.10 9.94
CA CYS A 387 8.65 9.80 11.22
C CYS A 387 8.33 11.29 11.03
N LEU A 388 8.72 11.90 9.91
CA LEU A 388 8.37 13.27 9.56
C LEU A 388 6.90 13.41 9.12
N ALA A 389 6.25 12.32 8.73
CA ALA A 389 4.81 12.30 8.43
C ALA A 389 3.93 12.26 9.69
N ARG A 390 4.53 12.09 10.88
CA ARG A 390 3.82 12.15 12.17
C ARG A 390 3.32 13.57 12.44
N PRO A 391 2.27 13.76 13.27
CA PRO A 391 1.89 15.09 13.74
C PRO A 391 3.06 15.81 14.45
N TRP A 392 3.33 17.06 14.07
CA TRP A 392 4.47 17.83 14.58
C TRP A 392 4.19 18.41 15.99
N GLY A 393 2.92 18.43 16.38
CA GLY A 393 2.41 19.02 17.62
C GLY A 393 2.47 20.54 17.58
N GLU A 394 1.52 21.21 18.21
CA GLU A 394 1.48 22.68 18.26
C GLU A 394 2.31 23.24 19.44
N GLY A 395 2.83 24.45 19.28
CA GLY A 395 3.59 25.17 20.32
C GLY A 395 5.04 24.72 20.55
N PRO A 396 5.78 25.41 21.44
CA PRO A 396 7.20 25.16 21.68
C PRO A 396 7.45 23.77 22.29
N VAL A 397 8.62 23.21 21.98
CA VAL A 397 9.07 21.93 22.56
C VAL A 397 9.49 22.15 24.02
N GLU A 398 8.84 21.45 24.94
CA GLU A 398 9.13 21.51 26.38
C GLU A 398 10.59 21.11 26.68
N ARG A 399 11.24 21.80 27.63
CA ARG A 399 12.67 21.60 27.96
C ARG A 399 13.04 20.14 28.27
N TRP A 400 12.18 19.41 28.99
CA TRP A 400 12.45 18.01 29.31
C TRP A 400 12.54 17.12 28.07
N ARG A 401 11.82 17.43 26.98
CA ARG A 401 11.90 16.68 25.72
C ARG A 401 13.23 16.88 25.03
N TRP A 402 13.83 18.06 25.14
CA TRP A 402 15.19 18.32 24.65
C TRP A 402 16.24 17.56 25.46
N VAL A 403 16.06 17.47 26.78
CA VAL A 403 16.93 16.64 27.64
C VAL A 403 16.80 15.16 27.26
N THR A 404 15.58 14.64 27.13
CA THR A 404 15.33 13.26 26.68
C THR A 404 15.88 13.00 25.28
N PHE A 405 15.80 13.99 24.38
CA PHE A 405 16.43 13.91 23.06
C PHE A 405 17.94 13.77 23.16
N ALA A 406 18.62 14.65 23.89
CA ALA A 406 20.07 14.59 24.08
C ALA A 406 20.52 13.27 24.70
N LEU A 407 19.80 12.78 25.72
CA LEU A 407 20.07 11.48 26.36
C LEU A 407 19.88 10.32 25.37
N GLY A 408 18.80 10.34 24.57
CA GLY A 408 18.55 9.33 23.55
C GLY A 408 19.62 9.30 22.46
N CYS A 409 20.07 10.47 22.01
CA CYS A 409 21.16 10.59 21.03
C CYS A 409 22.47 10.07 21.59
N LEU A 410 22.80 10.45 22.84
CA LEU A 410 24.01 9.99 23.52
C LEU A 410 24.01 8.47 23.67
N ALA A 411 22.88 7.90 24.09
CA ALA A 411 22.73 6.45 24.26
C ALA A 411 22.83 5.70 22.91
N ALA A 412 22.25 6.26 21.85
CA ALA A 412 22.34 5.68 20.51
C ALA A 412 23.79 5.69 19.96
N VAL A 413 24.54 6.77 20.17
CA VAL A 413 25.95 6.88 19.73
C VAL A 413 26.89 6.03 20.58
N ALA A 414 26.60 5.84 21.87
CA ALA A 414 27.41 5.00 22.75
C ALA A 414 27.44 3.52 22.32
N ALA A 415 26.38 3.04 21.66
CA ALA A 415 26.26 1.67 21.19
C ALA A 415 27.35 1.25 20.18
N PRO A 416 27.53 1.90 19.02
CA PRO A 416 28.58 1.54 18.06
C PRO A 416 29.99 1.79 18.60
N ILE A 417 30.19 2.83 19.44
CA ILE A 417 31.49 3.08 20.09
C ILE A 417 31.87 1.91 21.00
N ALA A 418 30.91 1.42 21.80
CA ALA A 418 31.12 0.23 22.61
C ALA A 418 31.38 -1.00 21.74
N THR A 419 30.61 -1.22 20.67
CA THR A 419 30.85 -2.33 19.73
C THR A 419 32.25 -2.28 19.10
N PHE A 420 32.70 -1.11 18.66
CA PHE A 420 34.04 -0.91 18.08
C PHE A 420 35.15 -1.15 19.11
N ALA A 421 34.99 -0.66 20.34
CA ALA A 421 35.91 -0.94 21.45
C ALA A 421 35.96 -2.45 21.79
N ALA A 422 34.86 -3.18 21.57
CA ALA A 422 34.78 -4.63 21.73
C ALA A 422 35.64 -5.39 20.74
N TYR A 423 35.55 -5.01 19.47
CA TYR A 423 36.24 -5.69 18.39
C TYR A 423 37.71 -5.29 18.26
N SER A 424 38.11 -4.10 18.72
CA SER A 424 39.50 -3.59 18.63
C SER A 424 40.47 -4.17 19.69
N GLY A 425 40.00 -5.00 20.62
CA GLY A 425 40.84 -5.96 21.34
C GLY A 425 41.47 -5.52 22.66
N GLU A 426 41.24 -4.29 23.16
CA GLU A 426 41.76 -3.88 24.47
C GLU A 426 40.93 -4.40 25.66
N ILE A 427 39.63 -4.64 25.48
CA ILE A 427 38.69 -5.00 26.56
C ILE A 427 38.17 -6.45 26.41
N GLY A 428 38.16 -7.02 25.21
CA GLY A 428 37.59 -8.34 24.92
C GLY A 428 38.29 -9.54 25.59
N ARG A 429 39.45 -9.34 26.20
CA ARG A 429 40.23 -10.38 26.91
C ARG A 429 40.09 -10.37 28.43
N ALA A 430 39.42 -9.37 29.01
CA ALA A 430 39.25 -9.27 30.46
C ALA A 430 37.96 -10.00 30.89
N ASP A 431 38.10 -11.01 31.76
CA ASP A 431 36.97 -11.58 32.48
C ASP A 431 36.64 -10.67 33.67
N ILE A 432 35.44 -10.08 33.67
CA ILE A 432 34.95 -9.23 34.74
C ILE A 432 33.76 -9.95 35.37
N LEU A 433 33.88 -10.36 36.64
CA LEU A 433 32.81 -11.01 37.40
C LEU A 433 32.25 -12.29 36.74
N GLY A 434 33.09 -13.05 36.03
CA GLY A 434 32.70 -14.31 35.37
C GLY A 434 31.91 -14.14 34.07
N VAL A 435 31.83 -12.92 33.54
CA VAL A 435 31.28 -12.61 32.22
C VAL A 435 32.43 -12.20 31.31
N SER A 436 32.49 -12.77 30.11
CA SER A 436 33.51 -12.40 29.13
C SER A 436 33.38 -10.91 28.78
N GLY A 437 34.50 -10.21 28.60
CA GLY A 437 34.48 -8.79 28.20
C GLY A 437 33.67 -8.54 26.92
N HIS A 438 33.55 -9.54 26.04
CA HIS A 438 32.68 -9.50 24.86
C HIS A 438 31.19 -9.50 25.23
N ASP A 439 30.74 -10.42 26.08
CA ASP A 439 29.34 -10.53 26.50
C ASP A 439 28.88 -9.31 27.32
N LEU A 440 29.77 -8.81 28.19
CA LEU A 440 29.52 -7.58 28.94
C LEU A 440 29.30 -6.39 28.00
N MET A 441 30.07 -6.31 26.93
CA MET A 441 29.96 -5.21 25.97
C MET A 441 28.69 -5.33 25.12
N LEU A 442 28.33 -6.53 24.67
CA LEU A 442 27.04 -6.77 24.04
C LEU A 442 25.86 -6.41 24.96
N MET A 443 25.97 -6.67 26.27
CA MET A 443 24.97 -6.26 27.26
C MET A 443 24.88 -4.73 27.35
N LEU A 444 26.01 -4.02 27.43
CA LEU A 444 26.06 -2.56 27.47
C LEU A 444 25.47 -1.91 26.21
N VAL A 445 25.77 -2.45 25.03
CA VAL A 445 25.20 -2.01 23.75
C VAL A 445 23.67 -2.17 23.75
N LYS A 446 23.16 -3.32 24.20
CA LYS A 446 21.71 -3.56 24.33
C LYS A 446 21.05 -2.61 25.31
N VAL A 447 21.69 -2.33 26.45
CA VAL A 447 21.18 -1.36 27.44
C VAL A 447 21.16 0.06 26.89
N ALA A 448 22.21 0.47 26.17
CA ALA A 448 22.29 1.78 25.53
C ALA A 448 21.20 1.96 24.46
N LEU A 449 21.00 0.96 23.60
CA LEU A 449 19.93 0.97 22.61
C LEU A 449 18.54 0.93 23.25
N ALA A 450 18.33 0.15 24.32
CA ALA A 450 17.08 0.16 25.07
C ALA A 450 16.79 1.54 25.68
N ALA A 451 17.81 2.21 26.23
CA ALA A 451 17.68 3.57 26.74
C ALA A 451 17.33 4.58 25.62
N ALA A 452 17.96 4.45 24.45
CA ALA A 452 17.63 5.27 23.28
C ALA A 452 16.19 5.05 22.80
N VAL A 453 15.71 3.80 22.78
CA VAL A 453 14.33 3.43 22.47
C VAL A 453 13.33 4.03 23.46
N VAL A 454 13.62 3.95 24.77
CA VAL A 454 12.78 4.57 25.81
C VAL A 454 12.73 6.09 25.61
N CYS A 455 13.88 6.73 25.36
CA CYS A 455 13.94 8.16 25.09
C CYS A 455 13.10 8.54 23.86
N ALA A 456 13.22 7.79 22.75
CA ALA A 456 12.40 7.96 21.56
C ALA A 456 10.91 7.85 21.90
N PHE A 457 10.51 6.80 22.63
CA PHE A 457 9.12 6.59 23.00
C PHE A 457 8.54 7.72 23.87
N LEU A 458 9.34 8.29 24.78
CA LEU A 458 8.92 9.40 25.63
C LEU A 458 8.65 10.69 24.82
N VAL A 459 9.41 10.92 23.74
CA VAL A 459 9.23 12.11 22.87
C VAL A 459 8.32 11.87 21.67
N ARG A 460 7.66 10.70 21.56
CA ARG A 460 6.82 10.26 20.42
C ARG A 460 5.78 11.27 19.91
N ARG A 461 5.34 12.21 20.75
CA ARG A 461 4.35 13.24 20.38
C ARG A 461 4.94 14.41 19.57
N ARG A 462 6.27 14.49 19.40
CA ARG A 462 6.96 15.53 18.61
C ARG A 462 7.71 14.85 17.46
N GLY A 463 7.13 14.89 16.25
CA GLY A 463 7.66 14.20 15.07
C GLY A 463 9.15 14.44 14.79
N ILE A 464 9.60 15.70 14.81
CA ILE A 464 11.01 16.07 14.54
C ILE A 464 11.98 15.45 15.56
N VAL A 465 11.64 15.55 16.86
CA VAL A 465 12.50 15.08 17.95
C VAL A 465 12.57 13.55 17.92
N PHE A 466 11.44 12.89 17.67
CA PHE A 466 11.38 11.45 17.47
C PHE A 466 12.21 11.00 16.26
N PHE A 467 12.05 11.68 15.12
CA PHE A 467 12.82 11.43 13.89
C PHE A 467 14.32 11.50 14.14
N GLY A 468 14.80 12.53 14.84
CA GLY A 468 16.23 12.68 15.12
C GLY A 468 16.81 11.51 15.91
N ILE A 469 16.12 11.03 16.95
CA ILE A 469 16.59 9.87 17.73
C ILE A 469 16.58 8.60 16.89
N ILE A 470 15.51 8.33 16.14
CA ILE A 470 15.43 7.14 15.27
C ILE A 470 16.53 7.15 14.21
N THR A 471 16.78 8.31 13.59
CA THR A 471 17.85 8.45 12.58
C THR A 471 19.21 8.12 13.17
N ILE A 472 19.51 8.61 14.38
CA ILE A 472 20.79 8.32 15.04
C ILE A 472 20.88 6.85 15.43
N ILE A 473 19.81 6.23 15.92
CA ILE A 473 19.78 4.78 16.21
C ILE A 473 20.05 3.98 14.93
N SER A 474 19.42 4.33 13.81
CA SER A 474 19.61 3.64 12.52
C SER A 474 21.03 3.82 11.98
N LEU A 475 21.59 5.03 11.99
CA LEU A 475 22.97 5.27 11.55
C LEU A 475 23.99 4.56 12.44
N ALA A 476 23.74 4.54 13.75
CA ALA A 476 24.55 3.82 14.73
C ALA A 476 24.48 2.29 14.59
N ALA A 477 23.49 1.78 13.85
CA ALA A 477 23.33 0.35 13.63
C ALA A 477 24.20 -0.19 12.48
N GLU A 478 24.65 0.68 11.57
CA GLU A 478 25.30 0.28 10.32
C GLU A 478 26.80 0.57 10.28
N GLY A 479 27.35 1.26 11.30
CA GLY A 479 28.79 1.46 11.52
C GLY A 479 29.31 0.54 12.62
#